data_AF-A0A7Z2XCJ8-F1
#
_entry.id   AF-A0A7Z2XCJ8-F1
#
_cell.length_a   1.000
_cell.length_b   1.000
_cell.length_c   1.000
_cell.angle_alpha   90.00
_cell.angle_beta   90.00
_cell.angle_gamma   90.00
#
_symmetry.space_group_name_H-M   'P 1'
#
loop_
_entity.id
_entity.type
_entity.pdbx_description
1 polymer ?
#
loop_
_entity_poly.entity_id
_entity_poly.type
_entity_poly.pdbx_seq_one_letter_code
_entity_poly.pdbx_strand_id
1 'polypeptide(L)'
;MKSDPNLEIFRRVFSSRIEVAAALEGALKPSQPEIELLKVACLNFEAVLSELDKGAVEDQYRAYCTAVSIFTPLAEWKHSVRNAVQDSQRFLSSAKLRSSEIDPSLSFAANERLVIFLEKIECLKEVGELTTIQRYLKCWSLPLLLFSNLRHRNGQGLRVPNLNGSSKKLEKLESTVAFLKFDIDGEPAKNWNYLKPGTAYDLTVEVRVSHWPKGAGALSLRPVTIDVREQSWLPSFKFNEPKGGGPFSLTGTGRAVLEVAQSFGSRPYEFLYAAEFDDMSKCLDVAVVGHRRLLLEGVDVVSDPLSGFSSVDRHLLSIRNRLRAYPGLNSDDLSNAMIVLGGLGNIAGQALKDATFEVGTSERAFQKKSTEILRSRSDIGEGLQGHLEAAGGITDLTFRNIPIELKVEHRKTLFPKDFSNFFNQTALYAIGLGKRIGILSVLDVSPKSTPVGIIEDDIQVFDHQVGHSSVVIVVVVVRGGFPKPSSYSR
;
A
#
# COMPACT_ATOMS: atom_id res chain seq x y z
N MET A 1 5.22 -16.88 23.33
CA MET A 1 4.88 -17.21 21.93
C MET A 1 3.89 -18.35 21.95
N LYS A 2 2.61 -18.11 21.64
CA LYS A 2 1.65 -19.20 21.42
C LYS A 2 1.89 -19.73 20.00
N SER A 3 2.04 -21.04 19.85
CA SER A 3 2.17 -21.72 18.55
C SER A 3 0.87 -21.55 17.78
N ASP A 4 0.85 -20.63 16.81
CA ASP A 4 -0.24 -20.52 15.86
C ASP A 4 -0.25 -21.79 14.97
N PRO A 5 -1.29 -22.64 15.04
CA PRO A 5 -1.34 -23.90 14.29
C PRO A 5 -1.25 -23.70 12.77
N ASN A 6 -1.71 -22.55 12.25
CA ASN A 6 -1.59 -22.22 10.83
C ASN A 6 -0.14 -21.98 10.43
N LEU A 7 0.63 -21.28 11.28
CA LEU A 7 2.04 -21.00 11.03
C LEU A 7 2.89 -22.28 11.11
N GLU A 8 2.53 -23.20 12.00
CA GLU A 8 3.24 -24.47 12.16
C GLU A 8 3.00 -25.41 10.96
N ILE A 9 1.76 -25.50 10.48
CA ILE A 9 1.46 -26.30 9.29
C ILE A 9 2.09 -25.67 8.04
N PHE A 10 2.04 -24.34 7.90
CA PHE A 10 2.79 -23.63 6.86
C PHE A 10 4.28 -23.99 6.86
N ARG A 11 4.94 -23.94 8.03
CA ARG A 11 6.36 -24.30 8.17
C ARG A 11 6.62 -25.76 7.78
N ARG A 12 5.76 -26.70 8.19
CA ARG A 12 5.89 -28.12 7.85
C ARG A 12 5.70 -28.37 6.36
N VAL A 13 4.70 -27.75 5.71
CA VAL A 13 4.47 -27.90 4.26
C VAL A 13 5.62 -27.27 3.47
N PHE A 14 6.09 -26.10 3.89
CA PHE A 14 7.20 -25.42 3.25
C PHE A 14 8.52 -26.21 3.38
N SER A 15 8.81 -26.75 4.57
CA SER A 15 10.02 -27.55 4.82
C SER A 15 10.00 -28.86 4.04
N SER A 16 8.88 -29.60 4.06
CA SER A 16 8.75 -30.84 3.28
C SER A 16 8.82 -30.60 1.77
N ARG A 17 8.33 -29.46 1.27
CA ARG A 17 8.53 -29.06 -0.14
C ARG A 17 10.01 -28.86 -0.47
N ILE A 18 10.78 -28.21 0.41
CA ILE A 18 12.22 -28.00 0.19
C ILE A 18 12.95 -29.34 0.12
N GLU A 19 12.60 -30.28 1.02
CA GLU A 19 13.16 -31.63 1.00
C GLU A 19 12.86 -32.35 -0.32
N VAL A 20 11.62 -32.26 -0.82
CA VAL A 20 11.25 -32.81 -2.14
C VAL A 20 12.06 -32.18 -3.27
N ALA A 21 12.20 -30.85 -3.29
CA ALA A 21 12.95 -30.15 -4.33
C ALA A 21 14.45 -30.51 -4.31
N ALA A 22 15.03 -30.66 -3.12
CA ALA A 22 16.42 -31.09 -2.94
C ALA A 22 16.63 -32.55 -3.37
N ALA A 23 15.73 -33.46 -2.98
CA ALA A 23 15.80 -34.87 -3.37
C ALA A 23 15.59 -35.05 -4.89
N LEU A 24 14.70 -34.24 -5.49
CA LEU A 24 14.46 -34.24 -6.92
C LEU A 24 15.71 -33.89 -7.72
N GLU A 25 16.61 -33.05 -7.22
CA GLU A 25 17.88 -32.70 -7.88
C GLU A 25 18.85 -33.90 -7.96
N GLY A 26 18.83 -34.76 -6.95
CA GLY A 26 19.63 -35.99 -6.92
C GLY A 26 19.03 -37.16 -7.68
N ALA A 27 17.70 -37.23 -7.80
CA ALA A 27 16.97 -38.43 -8.21
C ALA A 27 17.43 -39.15 -9.51
N LEU A 28 18.05 -38.44 -10.47
CA LEU A 28 18.55 -39.03 -11.73
C LEU A 28 20.06 -39.34 -11.75
N LYS A 29 20.79 -38.99 -10.68
CA LYS A 29 22.23 -39.25 -10.52
C LYS A 29 22.52 -40.75 -10.34
N PRO A 30 23.78 -41.20 -10.48
CA PRO A 30 24.15 -42.62 -10.35
C PRO A 30 23.96 -43.23 -8.94
N SER A 31 23.87 -42.42 -7.90
CA SER A 31 23.75 -42.81 -6.49
C SER A 31 22.36 -43.35 -6.13
N GLN A 32 22.28 -44.64 -5.77
CA GLN A 32 21.05 -45.28 -5.26
C GLN A 32 20.43 -44.64 -4.00
N PRO A 33 21.19 -44.08 -3.05
CA PRO A 33 20.62 -43.42 -1.86
C PRO A 33 19.70 -42.23 -2.19
N GLU A 34 19.88 -41.59 -3.34
CA GLU A 34 19.16 -40.37 -3.71
C GLU A 34 17.70 -40.63 -4.13
N ILE A 35 17.39 -41.85 -4.58
CA ILE A 35 16.02 -42.25 -4.94
C ILE A 35 15.20 -42.56 -3.69
N GLU A 36 15.79 -43.22 -2.71
CA GLU A 36 15.13 -43.49 -1.43
C GLU A 36 14.86 -42.19 -0.66
N LEU A 37 15.76 -41.20 -0.75
CA LEU A 37 15.49 -39.85 -0.25
C LEU A 37 14.29 -39.19 -0.92
N LEU A 38 14.13 -39.33 -2.25
CA LEU A 38 12.96 -38.81 -2.95
C LEU A 38 11.67 -39.49 -2.50
N LYS A 39 11.66 -40.82 -2.36
CA LYS A 39 10.50 -41.57 -1.86
C LYS A 39 10.06 -41.09 -0.47
N VAL A 40 11.01 -40.97 0.46
CA VAL A 40 10.73 -40.52 1.82
C VAL A 40 10.23 -39.08 1.82
N ALA A 41 10.85 -38.18 1.06
CA ALA A 41 10.42 -36.78 0.95
C ALA A 41 9.00 -36.67 0.37
N CYS A 42 8.66 -37.44 -0.67
CA CYS A 42 7.32 -37.49 -1.24
C CYS A 42 6.27 -37.96 -0.22
N LEU A 43 6.55 -39.04 0.51
CA LEU A 43 5.64 -39.57 1.53
C LEU A 43 5.40 -38.57 2.67
N ASN A 44 6.47 -37.92 3.13
CA ASN A 44 6.36 -36.88 4.17
C ASN A 44 5.55 -35.68 3.66
N PHE A 45 5.78 -35.24 2.43
CA PHE A 45 5.05 -34.14 1.83
C PHE A 45 3.56 -34.48 1.66
N GLU A 46 3.23 -35.68 1.17
CA GLU A 46 1.85 -36.17 1.06
C GLU A 46 1.16 -36.25 2.43
N ALA A 47 1.85 -36.75 3.45
CA ALA A 47 1.33 -36.81 4.81
C ALA A 47 0.98 -35.42 5.36
N VAL A 48 1.83 -34.41 5.14
CA VAL A 48 1.54 -33.04 5.56
C VAL A 48 0.39 -32.43 4.74
N LEU A 49 0.33 -32.66 3.43
CA LEU A 49 -0.79 -32.19 2.58
C LEU A 49 -2.14 -32.83 2.93
N SER A 50 -2.14 -34.00 3.59
CA SER A 50 -3.36 -34.64 4.06
C SER A 50 -4.07 -33.85 5.18
N GLU A 51 -3.33 -32.96 5.85
CA GLU A 51 -3.81 -32.06 6.91
C GLU A 51 -4.45 -30.78 6.33
N LEU A 52 -4.27 -30.49 5.04
CA LEU A 52 -4.88 -29.35 4.35
C LEU A 52 -6.28 -29.74 3.81
N ASP A 53 -7.18 -28.77 3.72
CA ASP A 53 -8.50 -28.92 3.09
C ASP A 53 -8.43 -28.65 1.57
N LYS A 54 -9.59 -28.44 0.93
CA LYS A 54 -9.70 -28.06 -0.48
C LYS A 54 -9.52 -26.55 -0.64
N GLY A 55 -8.89 -26.15 -1.75
CA GLY A 55 -8.72 -24.75 -2.11
C GLY A 55 -7.79 -24.59 -3.30
N ALA A 56 -7.84 -23.44 -3.96
CA ALA A 56 -7.11 -23.19 -5.20
C ALA A 56 -5.58 -23.20 -5.01
N VAL A 57 -5.10 -22.90 -3.79
CA VAL A 57 -3.67 -22.93 -3.45
C VAL A 57 -3.27 -24.35 -3.07
N GLU A 58 -4.05 -25.02 -2.22
CA GLU A 58 -3.87 -26.41 -1.79
C GLU A 58 -3.86 -27.37 -2.98
N ASP A 59 -4.73 -27.13 -3.96
CA ASP A 59 -4.80 -27.93 -5.18
C ASP A 59 -3.54 -27.80 -6.03
N GLN A 60 -2.85 -26.66 -6.03
CA GLN A 60 -1.55 -26.55 -6.69
C GLN A 60 -0.48 -27.40 -6.00
N TYR A 61 -0.53 -27.48 -4.67
CA TYR A 61 0.37 -28.34 -3.89
C TYR A 61 0.07 -29.83 -4.09
N ARG A 62 -1.22 -30.22 -4.14
CA ARG A 62 -1.64 -31.59 -4.47
C ARG A 62 -1.20 -31.97 -5.88
N ALA A 63 -1.41 -31.09 -6.86
CA ALA A 63 -0.97 -31.30 -8.24
C ALA A 63 0.55 -31.52 -8.33
N TYR A 64 1.34 -30.70 -7.63
CA TYR A 64 2.79 -30.89 -7.57
C TYR A 64 3.18 -32.20 -6.89
N CYS A 65 2.58 -32.53 -5.75
CA CYS A 65 2.82 -33.79 -5.04
C CYS A 65 2.54 -35.00 -5.93
N THR A 66 1.39 -35.02 -6.62
CA THR A 66 1.02 -36.08 -7.56
C THR A 66 2.06 -36.22 -8.67
N ALA A 67 2.51 -35.11 -9.26
CA ALA A 67 3.51 -35.13 -10.32
C ALA A 67 4.85 -35.72 -9.85
N VAL A 68 5.33 -35.34 -8.66
CA VAL A 68 6.58 -35.89 -8.11
C VAL A 68 6.43 -37.38 -7.69
N SER A 69 5.27 -37.77 -7.16
CA SER A 69 4.97 -39.18 -6.85
C SER A 69 4.92 -40.07 -8.09
N ILE A 70 4.50 -39.54 -9.26
CA ILE A 70 4.58 -40.23 -10.55
C ILE A 70 6.01 -40.23 -11.10
N PHE A 71 6.78 -39.17 -10.85
CA PHE A 71 8.18 -39.10 -11.26
C PHE A 71 9.09 -40.07 -10.48
N THR A 72 8.74 -40.42 -9.25
CA THR A 72 9.52 -41.33 -8.40
C THR A 72 9.81 -42.70 -9.06
N PRO A 73 8.81 -43.47 -9.56
CA PRO A 73 9.08 -44.69 -10.31
C PRO A 73 9.84 -44.45 -11.63
N LEU A 74 9.73 -43.27 -12.26
CA LEU A 74 10.53 -42.94 -13.44
C LEU A 74 12.01 -42.75 -13.13
N ALA A 75 12.34 -42.19 -11.97
CA ALA A 75 13.72 -42.14 -11.48
C ALA A 75 14.26 -43.56 -11.21
N GLU A 76 13.43 -44.46 -10.66
CA GLU A 76 13.76 -45.88 -10.51
C GLU A 76 13.96 -46.60 -11.84
N TRP A 77 13.18 -46.26 -12.87
CA TRP A 77 13.36 -46.80 -14.22
C TRP A 77 14.76 -46.46 -14.76
N LYS A 78 15.20 -45.20 -14.65
CA LYS A 78 16.55 -44.78 -15.08
C LYS A 78 17.65 -45.55 -14.35
N HIS A 79 17.50 -45.73 -13.04
CA HIS A 79 18.48 -46.44 -12.22
C HIS A 79 18.51 -47.94 -12.54
N SER A 80 17.35 -48.55 -12.72
CA SER A 80 17.20 -49.97 -13.05
C SER A 80 17.79 -50.30 -14.42
N VAL A 81 17.55 -49.44 -15.43
CA VAL A 81 18.18 -49.55 -16.76
C VAL A 81 19.70 -49.40 -16.65
N ARG A 82 20.20 -48.42 -15.87
CA ARG A 82 21.64 -48.21 -15.66
C ARG A 82 22.32 -49.43 -15.05
N ASN A 83 21.66 -50.12 -14.13
CA ASN A 83 22.20 -51.28 -13.42
C ASN A 83 21.81 -52.63 -14.04
N ALA A 84 21.22 -52.62 -15.25
CA ALA A 84 20.77 -53.81 -15.96
C ALA A 84 19.85 -54.74 -15.12
N VAL A 85 18.99 -54.13 -14.29
CA VAL A 85 18.02 -54.87 -13.48
C VAL A 85 16.96 -55.50 -14.39
N GLN A 86 16.67 -56.78 -14.17
CA GLN A 86 15.64 -57.50 -14.92
C GLN A 86 14.26 -56.82 -14.75
N ASP A 87 13.50 -56.77 -15.84
CA ASP A 87 12.15 -56.17 -15.88
C ASP A 87 12.11 -54.68 -15.46
N SER A 88 13.13 -53.91 -15.83
CA SER A 88 13.17 -52.45 -15.59
C SER A 88 11.95 -51.70 -16.15
N GLN A 89 11.32 -52.23 -17.20
CA GLN A 89 10.18 -51.59 -17.87
C GLN A 89 8.94 -51.47 -16.98
N ARG A 90 8.80 -52.33 -15.96
CA ARG A 90 7.69 -52.28 -15.00
C ARG A 90 7.52 -50.92 -14.33
N PHE A 91 8.62 -50.19 -14.13
CA PHE A 91 8.61 -48.87 -13.50
C PHE A 91 8.00 -47.80 -14.41
N LEU A 92 8.29 -47.85 -15.72
CA LEU A 92 7.63 -46.98 -16.70
C LEU A 92 6.14 -47.32 -16.81
N SER A 93 5.80 -48.61 -16.88
CA SER A 93 4.40 -49.06 -16.94
C SER A 93 3.62 -48.63 -15.70
N SER A 94 4.23 -48.72 -14.50
CA SER A 94 3.63 -48.25 -13.26
C SER A 94 3.40 -46.74 -13.25
N ALA A 95 4.36 -45.94 -13.74
CA ALA A 95 4.20 -44.49 -13.83
C ALA A 95 3.08 -44.08 -14.80
N LYS A 96 2.99 -44.74 -15.97
CA LYS A 96 1.93 -44.49 -16.96
C LYS A 96 0.56 -44.92 -16.43
N LEU A 97 0.49 -46.05 -15.73
CA LEU A 97 -0.75 -46.50 -15.09
C LEU A 97 -1.23 -45.48 -14.05
N ARG A 98 -0.35 -45.04 -13.14
CA ARG A 98 -0.66 -44.01 -12.14
C ARG A 98 -1.10 -42.69 -12.77
N SER A 99 -0.51 -42.32 -13.92
CA SER A 99 -0.91 -41.15 -14.70
C SER A 99 -2.34 -41.28 -15.24
N SER A 100 -2.72 -42.46 -15.73
CA SER A 100 -4.06 -42.73 -16.28
C SER A 100 -5.15 -42.89 -15.22
N GLU A 101 -4.78 -43.21 -13.98
CA GLU A 101 -5.70 -43.41 -12.85
C GLU A 101 -6.08 -42.10 -12.13
N ILE A 102 -5.52 -40.96 -12.54
CA ILE A 102 -5.89 -39.66 -11.96
C ILE A 102 -7.34 -39.35 -12.35
N ASP A 103 -8.19 -39.26 -11.34
CA ASP A 103 -9.60 -38.90 -11.51
C ASP A 103 -9.73 -37.44 -11.98
N PRO A 104 -10.23 -37.18 -13.21
CA PRO A 104 -10.37 -35.84 -13.76
C PRO A 104 -11.41 -34.99 -13.01
N SER A 105 -12.26 -35.59 -12.16
CA SER A 105 -13.23 -34.88 -11.33
C SER A 105 -12.60 -34.19 -10.11
N LEU A 106 -11.35 -34.53 -9.76
CA LEU A 106 -10.62 -33.90 -8.67
C LEU A 106 -10.17 -32.49 -9.08
N SER A 107 -10.37 -31.51 -8.19
CA SER A 107 -10.10 -30.10 -8.49
C SER A 107 -8.62 -29.81 -8.86
N PHE A 108 -7.67 -30.55 -8.28
CA PHE A 108 -6.26 -30.43 -8.65
C PHE A 108 -5.91 -31.04 -10.01
N ALA A 109 -6.72 -31.96 -10.55
CA ALA A 109 -6.47 -32.61 -11.84
C ALA A 109 -6.58 -31.62 -13.01
N ALA A 110 -7.36 -30.54 -12.84
CA ALA A 110 -7.48 -29.45 -13.81
C ALA A 110 -6.29 -28.47 -13.78
N ASN A 111 -5.27 -28.69 -12.95
CA ASN A 111 -4.09 -27.83 -12.91
C ASN A 111 -3.30 -27.90 -14.22
N GLU A 112 -3.15 -26.77 -14.92
CA GLU A 112 -2.49 -26.70 -16.23
C GLU A 112 -1.10 -27.34 -16.25
N ARG A 113 -0.31 -27.16 -15.19
CA ARG A 113 1.04 -27.73 -15.13
C ARG A 113 1.04 -29.23 -14.91
N LEU A 114 0.06 -29.75 -14.18
CA LEU A 114 -0.14 -31.18 -14.05
C LEU A 114 -0.56 -31.79 -15.39
N VAL A 115 -1.52 -31.18 -16.09
CA VAL A 115 -1.96 -31.66 -17.42
C VAL A 115 -0.78 -31.76 -18.39
N ILE A 116 0.03 -30.70 -18.50
CA ILE A 116 1.24 -30.70 -19.35
C ILE A 116 2.24 -31.78 -18.90
N PHE A 117 2.38 -32.03 -17.60
CA PHE A 117 3.23 -33.09 -17.08
C PHE A 117 2.72 -34.48 -17.49
N LEU A 118 1.42 -34.74 -17.34
CA LEU A 118 0.82 -36.04 -17.66
C LEU A 118 0.92 -36.35 -19.16
N GLU A 119 0.69 -35.37 -20.03
CA GLU A 119 0.89 -35.50 -21.48
C GLU A 119 2.34 -35.92 -21.83
N LYS A 120 3.33 -35.37 -21.10
CA LYS A 120 4.73 -35.76 -21.26
C LYS A 120 5.00 -37.19 -20.80
N ILE A 121 4.34 -37.65 -19.74
CA ILE A 121 4.47 -39.04 -19.27
C ILE A 121 3.83 -40.03 -20.24
N GLU A 122 2.68 -39.69 -20.81
CA GLU A 122 2.01 -40.52 -21.81
C GLU A 122 2.90 -40.74 -23.05
N CYS A 123 3.50 -39.65 -23.55
CA CYS A 123 4.39 -39.66 -24.71
C CYS A 123 5.80 -40.22 -24.45
N LEU A 124 6.19 -40.43 -23.18
CA LEU A 124 7.53 -40.84 -22.78
C LEU A 124 7.92 -42.21 -23.36
N LYS A 125 9.05 -42.27 -24.08
CA LYS A 125 9.60 -43.51 -24.67
C LYS A 125 11.01 -43.81 -24.21
N GLU A 126 11.85 -42.79 -24.01
CA GLU A 126 13.27 -42.97 -23.72
C GLU A 126 13.69 -42.41 -22.35
N VAL A 127 14.67 -43.08 -21.72
CA VAL A 127 15.22 -42.68 -20.40
C VAL A 127 15.89 -41.30 -20.44
N GLY A 128 16.38 -40.87 -21.62
CA GLY A 128 17.02 -39.56 -21.80
C GLY A 128 16.09 -38.37 -21.56
N GLU A 129 14.80 -38.54 -21.84
CA GLU A 129 13.76 -37.51 -21.73
C GLU A 129 13.47 -37.12 -20.27
N LEU A 130 13.81 -38.00 -19.31
CA LEU A 130 13.58 -37.79 -17.88
C LEU A 130 14.26 -36.53 -17.33
N THR A 131 15.38 -36.12 -17.91
CA THR A 131 16.08 -34.89 -17.50
C THR A 131 15.24 -33.64 -17.78
N THR A 132 14.48 -33.64 -18.88
CA THR A 132 13.57 -32.56 -19.22
C THR A 132 12.37 -32.53 -18.28
N ILE A 133 11.84 -33.70 -17.92
CA ILE A 133 10.74 -33.84 -16.96
C ILE A 133 11.17 -33.41 -15.55
N GLN A 134 12.37 -33.81 -15.11
CA GLN A 134 12.97 -33.38 -13.84
C GLN A 134 13.10 -31.84 -13.79
N ARG A 135 13.60 -31.23 -14.86
CA ARG A 135 13.72 -29.77 -14.96
C ARG A 135 12.35 -29.07 -14.90
N TYR A 136 11.34 -29.63 -15.56
CA TYR A 136 9.97 -29.11 -15.51
C TYR A 136 9.43 -29.07 -14.08
N LEU A 137 9.61 -30.15 -13.32
CA LEU A 137 9.23 -30.23 -11.91
C LEU A 137 10.03 -29.25 -11.02
N LYS A 138 11.34 -29.07 -11.25
CA LYS A 138 12.16 -28.09 -10.51
C LYS A 138 11.68 -26.65 -10.71
N CYS A 139 11.23 -26.32 -11.92
CA CYS A 139 10.73 -24.98 -12.26
C CYS A 139 9.27 -24.75 -11.84
N TRP A 140 8.63 -25.71 -11.16
CA TRP A 140 7.25 -25.56 -10.71
C TRP A 140 7.17 -24.59 -9.54
N SER A 141 6.88 -23.31 -9.84
CA SER A 141 6.59 -22.30 -8.83
C SER A 141 5.29 -22.63 -8.09
N LEU A 142 5.35 -22.78 -6.77
CA LEU A 142 4.17 -22.87 -5.91
C LEU A 142 4.02 -21.60 -5.07
N PRO A 143 2.80 -21.06 -4.93
CA PRO A 143 2.49 -19.91 -4.07
C PRO A 143 2.77 -20.21 -2.60
N LEU A 144 2.96 -19.18 -1.77
CA LEU A 144 3.15 -19.35 -0.33
C LEU A 144 1.82 -19.70 0.35
N LEU A 145 1.80 -20.74 1.20
CA LEU A 145 0.63 -21.20 1.97
C LEU A 145 0.36 -20.36 3.25
N LEU A 146 0.51 -19.04 3.19
CA LEU A 146 0.36 -18.18 4.37
C LEU A 146 -1.09 -18.13 4.91
N PHE A 147 -2.07 -18.56 4.10
CA PHE A 147 -3.51 -18.57 4.43
C PHE A 147 -4.17 -19.90 4.00
N SER A 148 -3.59 -21.04 4.39
CA SER A 148 -4.09 -22.35 3.96
C SER A 148 -5.35 -22.81 4.70
N ASN A 149 -6.30 -23.43 4.00
CA ASN A 149 -7.44 -24.09 4.60
C ASN A 149 -6.99 -25.38 5.30
N LEU A 150 -7.27 -25.55 6.59
CA LEU A 150 -6.89 -26.73 7.36
C LEU A 150 -8.06 -27.72 7.49
N ARG A 151 -7.78 -29.03 7.37
CA ARG A 151 -8.75 -30.06 7.71
C ARG A 151 -8.92 -30.12 9.23
N HIS A 152 -10.11 -29.79 9.71
CA HIS A 152 -10.47 -29.96 11.11
C HIS A 152 -10.44 -31.45 11.51
N ARG A 153 -9.41 -31.86 12.27
CA ARG A 153 -9.41 -33.15 12.99
C ARG A 153 -10.35 -33.02 14.19
N ASN A 154 -11.64 -33.29 14.01
CA ASN A 154 -12.54 -33.81 15.05
C ASN A 154 -13.91 -34.18 14.45
N GLY A 155 -14.38 -35.39 14.79
CA GLY A 155 -15.82 -35.71 14.84
C GLY A 155 -16.39 -36.44 13.62
N GLN A 156 -16.75 -37.70 13.85
CA GLN A 156 -17.45 -38.60 12.93
C GLN A 156 -18.70 -37.99 12.27
N GLY A 157 -18.83 -38.24 10.97
CA GLY A 157 -20.10 -38.54 10.32
C GLY A 157 -21.07 -37.39 10.08
N LEU A 158 -20.96 -36.76 8.91
CA LEU A 158 -22.14 -36.51 8.09
C LEU A 158 -21.74 -36.63 6.62
N ARG A 159 -22.17 -37.74 6.00
CA ARG A 159 -22.21 -37.88 4.54
C ARG A 159 -23.03 -36.72 3.97
N VAL A 160 -22.41 -35.88 3.17
CA VAL A 160 -23.15 -35.00 2.25
C VAL A 160 -23.72 -35.91 1.15
N PRO A 161 -25.04 -35.97 0.94
CA PRO A 161 -25.60 -36.78 -0.13
C PRO A 161 -25.20 -36.19 -1.49
N ASN A 162 -24.87 -37.06 -2.44
CA ASN A 162 -24.85 -36.72 -3.88
C ASN A 162 -26.20 -36.13 -4.27
N LEU A 163 -26.23 -34.84 -4.60
CA LEU A 163 -27.39 -34.17 -5.20
C LEU A 163 -27.34 -34.32 -6.73
N ASN A 164 -27.70 -35.50 -7.22
CA ASN A 164 -28.35 -35.62 -8.52
C ASN A 164 -29.83 -35.90 -8.26
N GLY A 165 -30.65 -34.85 -8.34
CA GLY A 165 -32.10 -34.97 -8.29
C GLY A 165 -32.78 -33.89 -7.45
N SER A 166 -33.57 -33.07 -8.14
CA SER A 166 -34.61 -32.18 -7.63
C SER A 166 -34.20 -30.94 -6.81
N SER A 167 -34.23 -29.81 -7.52
CA SER A 167 -34.80 -28.52 -7.10
C SER A 167 -35.57 -28.58 -5.76
N LYS A 168 -34.92 -28.14 -4.68
CA LYS A 168 -35.55 -27.50 -3.52
C LYS A 168 -34.48 -26.67 -2.78
N LYS A 169 -34.63 -25.35 -2.86
CA LYS A 169 -33.97 -24.28 -2.07
C LYS A 169 -32.83 -24.76 -1.16
N LEU A 170 -31.57 -24.63 -1.59
CA LEU A 170 -30.52 -24.25 -0.65
C LEU A 170 -30.91 -22.86 -0.14
N GLU A 171 -31.20 -22.74 1.15
CA GLU A 171 -31.17 -21.43 1.82
C GLU A 171 -29.80 -20.82 1.53
N LYS A 172 -29.80 -19.68 0.84
CA LYS A 172 -28.65 -18.78 0.72
C LYS A 172 -28.00 -18.70 2.10
N LEU A 173 -26.71 -19.02 2.21
CA LEU A 173 -25.89 -18.48 3.28
C LEU A 173 -26.07 -16.95 3.19
N GLU A 174 -26.86 -16.37 4.09
CA GLU A 174 -27.06 -14.93 4.16
C GLU A 174 -25.73 -14.32 4.59
N SER A 175 -24.95 -13.83 3.62
CA SER A 175 -23.73 -13.09 3.87
C SER A 175 -24.07 -11.91 4.79
N THR A 176 -23.57 -11.93 6.02
CA THR A 176 -23.78 -10.82 6.95
C THR A 176 -22.94 -9.63 6.49
N VAL A 177 -23.60 -8.48 6.28
CA VAL A 177 -22.97 -7.24 5.85
C VAL A 177 -22.96 -6.25 6.99
N ALA A 178 -21.79 -5.66 7.28
CA ALA A 178 -21.63 -4.61 8.28
C ALA A 178 -21.22 -3.28 7.62
N PHE A 179 -21.98 -2.21 7.87
CA PHE A 179 -21.62 -0.84 7.50
C PHE A 179 -20.97 -0.13 8.66
N LEU A 180 -19.79 0.48 8.44
CA LEU A 180 -19.06 1.26 9.43
C LEU A 180 -19.12 2.75 9.09
N LYS A 181 -19.39 3.56 10.11
CA LYS A 181 -19.24 5.01 10.11
C LYS A 181 -18.43 5.41 11.34
N PHE A 182 -17.49 6.34 11.15
CA PHE A 182 -16.67 6.89 12.23
C PHE A 182 -16.97 8.36 12.44
N ASP A 183 -17.05 8.79 13.70
CA ASP A 183 -17.11 10.18 14.11
C ASP A 183 -15.94 10.44 15.09
N ILE A 184 -15.26 11.57 14.97
CA ILE A 184 -14.14 12.01 15.81
C ILE A 184 -14.57 13.27 16.54
N ASP A 185 -14.55 13.25 17.88
CA ASP A 185 -15.06 14.33 18.76
C ASP A 185 -16.47 14.81 18.38
N GLY A 186 -17.32 13.88 17.94
CA GLY A 186 -18.71 14.14 17.54
C GLY A 186 -18.88 14.62 16.09
N GLU A 187 -17.78 14.88 15.36
CA GLU A 187 -17.82 15.27 13.95
C GLU A 187 -17.58 14.06 13.03
N PRO A 188 -18.33 13.90 11.93
CA PRO A 188 -18.11 12.80 10.99
C PRO A 188 -16.68 12.76 10.47
N ALA A 189 -16.06 11.57 10.53
CA ALA A 189 -14.74 11.37 9.98
C ALA A 189 -14.76 11.70 8.49
N LYS A 190 -13.94 12.66 8.10
CA LYS A 190 -13.78 13.10 6.72
C LYS A 190 -12.88 12.11 6.00
N ASN A 191 -12.72 12.29 4.69
CA ASN A 191 -11.72 11.55 3.94
C ASN A 191 -10.37 11.65 4.65
N TRP A 192 -9.97 12.84 5.12
CA TRP A 192 -8.70 13.07 5.80
C TRP A 192 -8.95 13.78 7.13
N ASN A 193 -8.44 13.22 8.22
CA ASN A 193 -8.67 13.72 9.57
C ASN A 193 -7.33 14.12 10.21
N TYR A 194 -7.23 15.38 10.64
CA TYR A 194 -6.02 15.91 11.26
C TYR A 194 -6.14 15.80 12.76
N LEU A 195 -5.20 15.07 13.36
CA LEU A 195 -5.13 14.87 14.79
C LEU A 195 -3.79 15.38 15.28
N LYS A 196 -3.81 16.11 16.40
CA LYS A 196 -2.61 16.53 17.09
C LYS A 196 -1.99 15.30 17.77
N PRO A 197 -0.73 14.94 17.48
CA PRO A 197 -0.06 13.86 18.17
C PRO A 197 -0.05 14.04 19.69
N GLY A 198 -0.13 12.93 20.42
CA GLY A 198 -0.20 12.90 21.89
C GLY A 198 -1.51 13.42 22.49
N THR A 199 -2.49 13.79 21.66
CA THR A 199 -3.81 14.24 22.13
C THR A 199 -4.83 13.10 22.00
N ALA A 200 -5.65 12.91 23.03
CA ALA A 200 -6.71 11.90 23.03
C ALA A 200 -8.01 12.46 22.45
N TYR A 201 -8.52 11.78 21.42
CA TYR A 201 -9.77 12.09 20.72
C TYR A 201 -10.82 11.02 21.01
N ASP A 202 -12.09 11.42 21.08
CA ASP A 202 -13.22 10.49 21.15
C ASP A 202 -13.50 9.94 19.75
N LEU A 203 -13.17 8.67 19.52
CA LEU A 203 -13.52 7.95 18.31
C LEU A 203 -14.80 7.15 18.55
N THR A 204 -15.87 7.58 17.89
CA THR A 204 -17.15 6.89 17.89
C THR A 204 -17.30 6.09 16.61
N VAL A 205 -17.67 4.81 16.72
CA VAL A 205 -18.03 3.95 15.60
C VAL A 205 -19.51 3.64 15.66
N GLU A 206 -20.20 3.81 14.54
CA GLU A 206 -21.54 3.27 14.30
C GLU A 206 -21.39 2.08 13.35
N VAL A 207 -21.85 0.91 13.80
CA VAL A 207 -21.89 -0.31 12.99
C VAL A 207 -23.33 -0.73 12.75
N ARG A 208 -23.70 -0.88 11.47
CA ARG A 208 -25.00 -1.41 11.06
C ARG A 208 -24.85 -2.80 10.49
N VAL A 209 -25.47 -3.79 11.11
CA VAL A 209 -25.38 -5.20 10.71
C VAL A 209 -26.71 -5.67 10.13
N SER A 210 -26.68 -6.29 8.95
CA SER A 210 -27.89 -6.76 8.27
C SER A 210 -28.60 -7.91 9.00
N HIS A 211 -27.82 -8.86 9.52
CA HIS A 211 -28.31 -10.03 10.25
C HIS A 211 -27.32 -10.38 11.36
N TRP A 212 -27.82 -10.84 12.51
CA TRP A 212 -26.96 -11.36 13.57
C TRP A 212 -26.93 -12.89 13.47
N PRO A 213 -25.77 -13.51 13.17
CA PRO A 213 -25.69 -14.96 12.99
C PRO A 213 -26.17 -15.72 14.23
N LYS A 214 -26.98 -16.75 14.02
CA LYS A 214 -27.44 -17.63 15.11
C LYS A 214 -26.24 -18.31 15.78
N GLY A 215 -26.07 -18.11 17.08
CA GLY A 215 -24.98 -18.71 17.87
C GLY A 215 -23.83 -17.75 18.19
N ALA A 216 -23.75 -16.60 17.53
CA ALA A 216 -22.78 -15.56 17.87
C ALA A 216 -23.25 -14.74 19.08
N GLY A 217 -22.41 -14.59 20.10
CA GLY A 217 -22.72 -13.81 21.31
C GLY A 217 -22.30 -12.35 21.21
N ALA A 218 -21.26 -12.06 20.41
CA ALA A 218 -20.72 -10.72 20.25
C ALA A 218 -20.08 -10.47 18.88
N LEU A 219 -20.15 -9.22 18.44
CA LEU A 219 -19.40 -8.65 17.33
C LEU A 219 -18.20 -7.88 17.87
N SER A 220 -17.01 -8.19 17.36
CA SER A 220 -15.78 -7.46 17.67
C SER A 220 -15.31 -6.66 16.45
N LEU A 221 -15.00 -5.38 16.66
CA LEU A 221 -14.32 -4.53 15.69
C LEU A 221 -12.90 -4.24 16.18
N ARG A 222 -11.90 -4.52 15.34
CA ARG A 222 -10.49 -4.30 15.70
C ARG A 222 -9.73 -3.59 14.59
N PRO A 223 -8.82 -2.65 14.94
CA PRO A 223 -7.91 -2.09 13.96
C PRO A 223 -6.94 -3.17 13.47
N VAL A 224 -6.72 -3.20 12.16
CA VAL A 224 -5.76 -4.06 11.48
C VAL A 224 -4.51 -3.23 11.21
N THR A 225 -3.42 -3.59 11.89
CA THR A 225 -2.09 -3.03 11.65
C THR A 225 -1.05 -4.13 11.82
N ILE A 226 0.08 -3.98 11.12
CA ILE A 226 1.27 -4.82 11.26
C ILE A 226 2.27 -4.24 12.28
N ASP A 227 2.14 -2.96 12.64
CA ASP A 227 3.02 -2.31 13.62
C ASP A 227 2.39 -2.41 15.02
N VAL A 228 3.11 -3.05 15.96
CA VAL A 228 2.67 -3.24 17.34
C VAL A 228 2.47 -1.90 18.05
N ARG A 229 3.22 -0.86 17.68
CA ARG A 229 3.11 0.47 18.30
C ARG A 229 1.79 1.16 17.94
N GLU A 230 1.27 0.88 16.75
CA GLU A 230 0.02 1.47 16.26
C GLU A 230 -1.23 0.78 16.83
N GLN A 231 -1.09 -0.41 17.41
CA GLN A 231 -2.22 -1.18 17.95
C GLN A 231 -2.91 -0.48 19.13
N SER A 232 -2.16 0.30 19.92
CA SER A 232 -2.69 1.07 21.04
C SER A 232 -3.27 2.42 20.64
N TRP A 233 -3.04 2.88 19.41
CA TRP A 233 -3.51 4.20 18.96
C TRP A 233 -5.00 4.26 18.75
N LEU A 234 -5.62 3.10 18.45
CA LEU A 234 -7.03 3.00 18.13
C LEU A 234 -7.74 1.99 19.04
N PRO A 235 -8.98 2.29 19.47
CA PRO A 235 -9.76 1.41 20.32
C PRO A 235 -10.25 0.18 19.54
N SER A 236 -10.36 -0.95 20.26
CA SER A 236 -11.18 -2.08 19.81
C SER A 236 -12.59 -1.95 20.38
N PHE A 237 -13.60 -2.29 19.59
CA PHE A 237 -14.99 -2.24 20.02
C PHE A 237 -15.57 -3.65 20.11
N LYS A 238 -16.41 -3.89 21.12
CA LYS A 238 -17.14 -5.14 21.28
C LYS A 238 -18.60 -4.84 21.56
N PHE A 239 -19.48 -5.46 20.79
CA PHE A 239 -20.92 -5.32 20.92
C PHE A 239 -21.55 -6.68 21.17
N ASN A 240 -22.43 -6.77 22.16
CA ASN A 240 -23.17 -8.00 22.43
C ASN A 240 -24.44 -8.06 21.57
N GLU A 241 -25.00 -9.25 21.40
CA GLU A 241 -26.23 -9.45 20.66
C GLU A 241 -27.36 -8.53 21.16
N PRO A 242 -27.91 -7.66 20.30
CA PRO A 242 -29.03 -6.80 20.63
C PRO A 242 -30.35 -7.58 20.67
N LYS A 243 -31.30 -7.16 21.51
CA LYS A 243 -32.64 -7.75 21.57
C LYS A 243 -33.49 -7.26 20.38
N GLY A 244 -34.11 -8.17 19.63
CA GLY A 244 -35.07 -7.85 18.56
C GLY A 244 -34.77 -8.54 17.22
N GLY A 245 -35.55 -8.22 16.19
CA GLY A 245 -35.23 -8.60 14.80
C GLY A 245 -34.41 -7.51 14.11
N GLY A 246 -33.39 -7.89 13.34
CA GLY A 246 -32.51 -6.96 12.62
C GLY A 246 -33.21 -6.14 11.53
N PRO A 247 -32.54 -5.14 10.92
CA PRO A 247 -31.11 -4.82 11.06
C PRO A 247 -30.76 -4.12 12.38
N PHE A 248 -29.53 -4.30 12.83
CA PHE A 248 -29.05 -3.76 14.10
C PHE A 248 -28.12 -2.58 13.88
N SER A 249 -28.34 -1.47 14.60
CA SER A 249 -27.42 -0.34 14.67
C SER A 249 -26.82 -0.27 16.05
N LEU A 250 -25.49 -0.29 16.13
CA LEU A 250 -24.74 -0.34 17.37
C LEU A 250 -23.71 0.78 17.35
N THR A 251 -23.58 1.50 18.47
CA THR A 251 -22.64 2.60 18.59
C THR A 251 -21.71 2.36 19.75
N GLY A 252 -20.41 2.57 19.53
CA GLY A 252 -19.38 2.46 20.57
C GLY A 252 -18.45 3.65 20.50
N THR A 253 -18.01 4.15 21.66
CA THR A 253 -17.04 5.25 21.75
C THR A 253 -15.81 4.77 22.51
N GLY A 254 -14.63 5.06 21.96
CA GLY A 254 -13.34 4.76 22.55
C GLY A 254 -12.37 5.92 22.35
N ARG A 255 -11.20 5.84 22.98
CA ARG A 255 -10.17 6.89 22.87
C ARG A 255 -9.17 6.52 21.78
N ALA A 256 -8.92 7.45 20.87
CA ALA A 256 -7.87 7.38 19.86
C ALA A 256 -6.75 8.37 20.20
N VAL A 257 -5.48 7.92 20.13
CA VAL A 257 -4.30 8.75 20.39
C VAL A 257 -3.25 8.42 19.33
N LEU A 258 -2.96 9.34 18.43
CA LEU A 258 -1.79 9.18 17.55
C LEU A 258 -0.57 9.64 18.33
N GLU A 259 0.40 8.76 18.56
CA GLU A 259 1.57 9.12 19.37
C GLU A 259 2.64 9.86 18.55
N VAL A 260 2.68 9.65 17.24
CA VAL A 260 3.76 10.13 16.38
C VAL A 260 3.27 11.18 15.38
N ALA A 261 3.96 12.31 15.32
CA ALA A 261 3.81 13.29 14.26
C ALA A 261 4.36 12.73 12.95
N GLN A 262 3.57 12.85 11.88
CA GLN A 262 4.04 12.51 10.55
C GLN A 262 4.84 13.69 10.00
N SER A 263 5.93 13.39 9.29
CA SER A 263 6.59 14.43 8.50
C SER A 263 5.60 14.99 7.48
N PHE A 264 5.70 16.28 7.19
CA PHE A 264 4.67 16.99 6.43
C PHE A 264 4.37 16.38 5.04
N GLY A 265 5.34 15.72 4.39
CA GLY A 265 5.16 15.02 3.11
C GLY A 265 4.70 13.57 3.19
N SER A 266 4.62 12.98 4.39
CA SER A 266 4.22 11.59 4.60
C SER A 266 2.77 11.33 4.17
N ARG A 267 2.44 10.06 3.89
CA ARG A 267 1.04 9.67 3.68
C ARG A 267 0.32 9.55 5.02
N PRO A 268 -0.99 9.87 5.10
CA PRO A 268 -1.76 9.66 6.32
C PRO A 268 -1.70 8.19 6.75
N TYR A 269 -1.77 7.95 8.05
CA TYR A 269 -1.93 6.60 8.59
C TYR A 269 -3.25 6.02 8.10
N GLU A 270 -3.17 4.81 7.57
CA GLU A 270 -4.32 4.08 7.07
C GLU A 270 -4.66 2.95 8.04
N PHE A 271 -5.79 3.08 8.72
CA PHE A 271 -6.31 2.06 9.61
C PHE A 271 -7.49 1.37 8.97
N LEU A 272 -7.41 0.04 8.87
CA LEU A 272 -8.54 -0.79 8.48
C LEU A 272 -9.20 -1.37 9.72
N TYR A 273 -10.53 -1.39 9.80
CA TYR A 273 -11.22 -2.14 10.85
C TYR A 273 -11.72 -3.48 10.30
N ALA A 274 -11.34 -4.56 10.99
CA ALA A 274 -11.92 -5.88 10.79
C ALA A 274 -13.12 -6.08 11.72
N ALA A 275 -14.14 -6.79 11.24
CA ALA A 275 -15.35 -7.12 11.98
C ALA A 275 -15.51 -8.63 12.03
N GLU A 276 -15.61 -9.19 13.24
CA GLU A 276 -15.65 -10.65 13.46
C GLU A 276 -16.68 -10.98 14.55
N PHE A 277 -17.48 -12.04 14.33
CA PHE A 277 -18.32 -12.63 15.37
C PHE A 277 -17.54 -13.68 16.17
N ASP A 278 -17.88 -13.83 17.44
CA ASP A 278 -17.17 -14.68 18.41
C ASP A 278 -17.54 -16.17 18.38
N ASP A 279 -18.24 -16.67 17.35
CA ASP A 279 -18.63 -18.08 17.31
C ASP A 279 -17.41 -19.00 17.11
N MET A 280 -17.01 -19.64 18.21
CA MET A 280 -15.87 -20.53 18.39
C MET A 280 -15.90 -21.79 17.51
N SER A 281 -16.95 -21.99 16.69
CA SER A 281 -17.09 -23.13 15.78
C SER A 281 -17.13 -22.77 14.29
N LYS A 282 -17.41 -21.50 13.96
CA LYS A 282 -17.38 -20.94 12.60
C LYS A 282 -17.06 -19.46 12.70
N CYS A 283 -15.79 -19.07 12.54
CA CYS A 283 -15.44 -17.68 12.23
C CYS A 283 -16.13 -17.32 10.92
N LEU A 284 -17.33 -16.76 11.00
CA LEU A 284 -18.02 -16.21 9.85
C LEU A 284 -17.44 -14.82 9.63
N ASP A 285 -16.58 -14.70 8.62
CA ASP A 285 -16.08 -13.42 8.15
C ASP A 285 -17.27 -12.53 7.75
N VAL A 286 -17.39 -11.39 8.40
CA VAL A 286 -18.41 -10.40 8.09
C VAL A 286 -17.93 -9.59 6.90
N ALA A 287 -18.72 -9.57 5.83
CA ALA A 287 -18.45 -8.69 4.70
C ALA A 287 -18.68 -7.24 5.13
N VAL A 288 -17.61 -6.54 5.51
CA VAL A 288 -17.70 -5.12 5.85
C VAL A 288 -17.85 -4.31 4.57
N VAL A 289 -19.01 -3.67 4.39
CA VAL A 289 -19.33 -2.81 3.23
C VAL A 289 -19.50 -1.37 3.75
N GLY A 290 -18.58 -0.47 3.43
CA GLY A 290 -18.58 0.92 3.94
C GLY A 290 -17.18 1.47 4.19
N HIS A 291 -17.04 2.49 5.04
CA HIS A 291 -15.75 3.08 5.42
C HIS A 291 -14.91 2.12 6.28
N ARG A 292 -14.44 1.01 5.70
CA ARG A 292 -13.46 0.09 6.31
C ARG A 292 -12.16 0.81 6.65
N ARG A 293 -11.89 1.94 5.98
CA ARG A 293 -10.65 2.70 5.99
C ARG A 293 -10.84 4.03 6.74
N LEU A 294 -10.08 4.21 7.82
CA LEU A 294 -9.93 5.46 8.54
C LEU A 294 -8.55 6.05 8.23
N LEU A 295 -8.52 7.26 7.67
CA LEU A 295 -7.29 7.99 7.36
C LEU A 295 -7.06 9.07 8.41
N LEU A 296 -5.99 8.90 9.19
CA LEU A 296 -5.61 9.79 10.27
C LEU A 296 -4.23 10.39 9.99
N GLU A 297 -4.10 11.70 10.16
CA GLU A 297 -2.85 12.39 9.97
C GLU A 297 -2.40 13.05 11.27
N GLY A 298 -1.24 12.63 11.78
CA GLY A 298 -0.61 13.24 12.93
C GLY A 298 0.07 14.54 12.52
N VAL A 299 -0.65 15.66 12.55
CA VAL A 299 -0.10 16.98 12.18
C VAL A 299 -0.16 17.90 13.39
N ASP A 300 0.98 18.48 13.75
CA ASP A 300 1.05 19.55 14.75
C ASP A 300 1.69 20.81 14.17
N VAL A 301 0.87 21.61 13.50
CA VAL A 301 1.32 22.91 12.95
C VAL A 301 1.73 23.90 14.05
N VAL A 302 1.33 23.67 15.31
CA VAL A 302 1.68 24.55 16.42
C VAL A 302 3.07 24.22 16.95
N SER A 303 3.37 22.93 17.12
CA SER A 303 4.67 22.48 17.64
C SER A 303 5.74 22.34 16.56
N ASP A 304 5.36 22.07 15.30
CA ASP A 304 6.25 21.94 14.14
C ASP A 304 5.75 22.79 12.95
N PRO A 305 5.82 24.14 13.05
CA PRO A 305 5.35 25.03 12.00
C PRO A 305 6.28 24.99 10.78
N LEU A 306 5.71 24.92 9.58
CA LEU A 306 6.48 24.95 8.32
C LEU A 306 7.06 26.34 8.02
N SER A 307 6.23 27.36 8.11
CA SER A 307 6.58 28.75 7.80
C SER A 307 6.76 29.60 9.05
N GLY A 308 6.30 29.15 10.21
CA GLY A 308 6.23 29.96 11.43
C GLY A 308 5.02 30.90 11.46
N PHE A 309 4.15 30.87 10.45
CA PHE A 309 2.92 31.65 10.37
C PHE A 309 1.71 30.70 10.30
N SER A 310 0.92 30.63 11.38
CA SER A 310 -0.15 29.64 11.53
C SER A 310 -1.25 29.70 10.45
N SER A 311 -1.53 30.89 9.90
CA SER A 311 -2.46 31.07 8.78
C SER A 311 -1.91 30.47 7.49
N VAL A 312 -0.64 30.74 7.17
CA VAL A 312 0.08 30.18 6.03
C VAL A 312 0.17 28.67 6.15
N ASP A 313 0.56 28.15 7.31
CA ASP A 313 0.75 26.71 7.49
C ASP A 313 -0.55 25.92 7.35
N ARG A 314 -1.67 26.47 7.85
CA ARG A 314 -3.00 25.88 7.64
C ARG A 314 -3.37 25.82 6.15
N HIS A 315 -3.00 26.84 5.39
CA HIS A 315 -3.23 26.86 3.94
C HIS A 315 -2.29 25.92 3.18
N LEU A 316 -1.02 25.82 3.59
CA LEU A 316 -0.07 24.86 3.04
C LEU A 316 -0.55 23.41 3.21
N LEU A 317 -1.26 23.09 4.30
CA LEU A 317 -1.92 21.79 4.44
C LEU A 317 -2.95 21.56 3.33
N SER A 318 -3.81 22.55 3.05
CA SER A 318 -4.79 22.48 1.96
C SER A 318 -4.12 22.26 0.60
N ILE A 319 -3.05 22.99 0.31
CA ILE A 319 -2.24 22.85 -0.91
C ILE A 319 -1.66 21.45 -1.03
N ARG A 320 -1.00 20.95 0.03
CA ARG A 320 -0.45 19.60 0.05
C ARG A 320 -1.52 18.56 -0.24
N ASN A 321 -2.72 18.73 0.32
CA ASN A 321 -3.80 17.78 0.10
C ASN A 321 -4.23 17.72 -1.36
N ARG A 322 -4.31 18.88 -2.00
CA ARG A 322 -4.55 18.97 -3.44
C ARG A 322 -3.42 18.31 -4.24
N LEU A 323 -2.16 18.52 -3.87
CA LEU A 323 -1.01 17.94 -4.56
C LEU A 323 -0.92 16.40 -4.42
N ARG A 324 -1.26 15.83 -3.25
CA ARG A 324 -1.31 14.37 -3.04
C ARG A 324 -2.34 13.68 -3.94
N ALA A 325 -3.41 14.37 -4.32
CA ALA A 325 -4.41 13.86 -5.25
C ALA A 325 -3.96 13.93 -6.72
N TYR A 326 -2.81 14.54 -7.00
CA TYR A 326 -2.33 14.74 -8.36
C TYR A 326 -1.72 13.46 -8.96
N PRO A 327 -2.20 12.99 -10.13
CA PRO A 327 -1.70 11.75 -10.73
C PRO A 327 -0.22 11.79 -11.11
N GLY A 328 0.55 10.83 -10.62
CA GLY A 328 1.95 10.65 -10.99
C GLY A 328 2.94 11.58 -10.28
N LEU A 329 2.51 12.40 -9.32
CA LEU A 329 3.41 13.15 -8.45
C LEU A 329 4.02 12.21 -7.38
N ASN A 330 5.34 12.14 -7.31
CA ASN A 330 6.06 11.34 -6.31
C ASN A 330 5.90 11.97 -4.90
N SER A 331 5.77 11.14 -3.86
CA SER A 331 5.76 11.58 -2.46
C SER A 331 7.02 12.35 -2.06
N ASP A 332 8.19 11.97 -2.59
CA ASP A 332 9.45 12.66 -2.30
C ASP A 332 9.46 14.07 -2.91
N ASP A 333 8.96 14.19 -4.13
CA ASP A 333 8.85 15.48 -4.83
C ASP A 333 7.84 16.39 -4.12
N LEU A 334 6.72 15.84 -3.67
CA LEU A 334 5.76 16.55 -2.83
C LEU A 334 6.41 17.02 -1.53
N SER A 335 7.11 16.13 -0.82
CA SER A 335 7.76 16.48 0.44
C SER A 335 8.79 17.59 0.26
N ASN A 336 9.63 17.50 -0.77
CA ASN A 336 10.62 18.52 -1.09
C ASN A 336 9.97 19.85 -1.49
N ALA A 337 8.89 19.82 -2.27
CA ALA A 337 8.13 21.02 -2.61
C ALA A 337 7.52 21.67 -1.37
N MET A 338 6.97 20.90 -0.42
CA MET A 338 6.39 21.45 0.81
C MET A 338 7.43 22.11 1.72
N ILE A 339 8.67 21.59 1.79
CA ILE A 339 9.78 22.24 2.51
C ILE A 339 10.04 23.64 1.92
N VAL A 340 10.16 23.72 0.58
CA VAL A 340 10.36 24.99 -0.11
C VAL A 340 9.19 25.95 0.10
N LEU A 341 7.95 25.46 0.02
CA LEU A 341 6.75 26.26 0.26
C LEU A 341 6.66 26.76 1.70
N GLY A 342 7.14 26.00 2.69
CA GLY A 342 7.30 26.48 4.06
C GLY A 342 8.27 27.65 4.14
N GLY A 343 9.41 27.56 3.44
CA GLY A 343 10.39 28.65 3.33
C GLY A 343 9.85 29.90 2.61
N LEU A 344 9.20 29.72 1.46
CA LEU A 344 8.60 30.83 0.70
C LEU A 344 7.39 31.43 1.44
N GLY A 345 6.60 30.62 2.13
CA GLY A 345 5.53 31.07 3.00
C GLY A 345 6.05 31.90 4.18
N ASN A 346 7.21 31.54 4.73
CA ASN A 346 7.89 32.34 5.74
C ASN A 346 8.32 33.71 5.17
N ILE A 347 8.90 33.74 3.97
CA ILE A 347 9.25 34.98 3.27
C ILE A 347 8.01 35.85 3.01
N ALA A 348 6.91 35.26 2.54
CA ALA A 348 5.66 35.96 2.31
C ALA A 348 5.06 36.54 3.59
N GLY A 349 5.08 35.77 4.69
CA GLY A 349 4.61 36.22 6.00
C GLY A 349 5.45 37.36 6.58
N GLN A 350 6.78 37.29 6.45
CA GLN A 350 7.68 38.38 6.84
C GLN A 350 7.46 39.62 5.98
N ALA A 351 7.35 39.47 4.65
CA ALA A 351 7.13 40.60 3.75
C ALA A 351 5.83 41.36 4.07
N LEU A 352 4.78 40.64 4.44
CA LEU A 352 3.49 41.21 4.84
C LEU A 352 3.56 41.94 6.20
N LYS A 353 4.27 41.40 7.19
CA LYS A 353 4.33 41.98 8.55
C LYS A 353 5.40 43.06 8.71
N ASP A 354 6.58 42.82 8.17
CA ASP A 354 7.79 43.62 8.39
C ASP A 354 8.11 44.54 7.21
N ALA A 355 7.30 44.50 6.14
CA ALA A 355 7.52 45.26 4.91
C ALA A 355 8.93 45.05 4.32
N THR A 356 9.43 43.81 4.36
CA THR A 356 10.81 43.44 4.03
C THR A 356 11.26 43.89 2.63
N PHE A 357 10.32 44.03 1.69
CA PHE A 357 10.59 44.44 0.31
C PHE A 357 9.91 45.78 0.00
N GLU A 358 10.71 46.80 -0.29
CA GLU A 358 10.24 48.14 -0.62
C GLU A 358 9.89 48.27 -2.12
N VAL A 359 9.13 49.34 -2.46
CA VAL A 359 8.84 49.70 -3.87
C VAL A 359 10.15 49.85 -4.64
N GLY A 360 10.24 49.22 -5.82
CA GLY A 360 11.43 49.27 -6.67
C GLY A 360 12.50 48.21 -6.36
N THR A 361 12.25 47.29 -5.43
CA THR A 361 13.12 46.11 -5.22
C THR A 361 13.31 45.35 -6.53
N SER A 362 14.56 45.20 -6.99
CA SER A 362 14.87 44.50 -8.25
C SER A 362 14.78 42.98 -8.13
N GLU A 363 14.62 42.28 -9.25
CA GLU A 363 14.62 40.81 -9.30
C GLU A 363 15.88 40.20 -8.70
N ARG A 364 17.05 40.77 -9.00
CA ARG A 364 18.32 40.33 -8.40
C ARG A 364 18.35 40.50 -6.87
N ALA A 365 17.77 41.58 -6.35
CA ALA A 365 17.68 41.81 -4.91
C ALA A 365 16.73 40.81 -4.24
N PHE A 366 15.59 40.55 -4.88
CA PHE A 366 14.63 39.53 -4.43
C PHE A 366 15.27 38.13 -4.43
N GLN A 367 15.90 37.72 -5.53
CA GLN A 367 16.61 36.45 -5.65
C GLN A 367 17.67 36.27 -4.58
N LYS A 368 18.52 37.28 -4.37
CA LYS A 368 19.56 37.25 -3.34
C LYS A 368 18.97 37.07 -1.95
N LYS A 369 17.94 37.86 -1.61
CA LYS A 369 17.35 37.83 -0.27
C LYS A 369 16.57 36.54 -0.01
N SER A 370 15.78 36.10 -0.98
CA SER A 370 15.05 34.82 -0.90
C SER A 370 16.02 33.65 -0.77
N THR A 371 17.12 33.63 -1.53
CA THR A 371 18.16 32.60 -1.41
C THR A 371 18.78 32.58 -0.01
N GLU A 372 19.11 33.76 0.54
CA GLU A 372 19.68 33.89 1.89
C GLU A 372 18.73 33.32 2.95
N ILE A 373 17.46 33.73 2.93
CA ILE A 373 16.45 33.27 3.90
C ILE A 373 16.21 31.77 3.75
N LEU A 374 15.99 31.27 2.52
CA LEU A 374 15.78 29.84 2.28
C LEU A 374 16.97 29.01 2.75
N ARG A 375 18.20 29.41 2.43
CA ARG A 375 19.43 28.69 2.83
C ARG A 375 19.67 28.72 4.33
N SER A 376 19.16 29.73 5.05
CA SER A 376 19.30 29.82 6.51
C SER A 376 18.46 28.79 7.27
N ARG A 377 17.48 28.16 6.62
CA ARG A 377 16.67 27.12 7.24
C ARG A 377 17.41 25.79 7.27
N SER A 378 17.37 25.11 8.42
CA SER A 378 18.04 23.83 8.64
C SER A 378 17.51 22.69 7.76
N ASP A 379 16.24 22.77 7.34
CA ASP A 379 15.60 21.80 6.46
C ASP A 379 15.90 22.01 4.96
N ILE A 380 16.51 23.15 4.60
CA ILE A 380 16.90 23.51 3.23
C ILE A 380 18.43 23.49 3.07
N GLY A 381 19.14 24.38 3.78
CA GLY A 381 20.60 24.45 3.82
C GLY A 381 21.32 24.24 2.48
N GLU A 382 22.26 23.30 2.47
CA GLU A 382 23.07 22.93 1.30
C GLU A 382 22.25 22.30 0.15
N GLY A 383 21.03 21.84 0.42
CA GLY A 383 20.15 21.27 -0.58
C GLY A 383 19.65 22.29 -1.61
N LEU A 384 19.77 23.59 -1.30
CA LEU A 384 19.44 24.69 -2.20
C LEU A 384 20.62 25.03 -3.12
N GLN A 385 20.49 24.63 -4.38
CA GLN A 385 21.45 24.89 -5.43
C GLN A 385 21.01 26.11 -6.24
N GLY A 386 21.97 26.96 -6.60
CA GLY A 386 21.77 28.05 -7.54
C GLY A 386 22.82 27.96 -8.63
N HIS A 387 22.40 28.08 -9.89
CA HIS A 387 23.34 28.14 -11.00
C HIS A 387 23.90 29.56 -11.10
N LEU A 388 25.22 29.72 -10.95
CA LEU A 388 25.89 30.99 -11.23
C LEU A 388 26.07 31.12 -12.75
N GLU A 389 25.46 32.13 -13.36
CA GLU A 389 25.93 32.60 -14.66
C GLU A 389 27.21 33.44 -14.50
N ALA A 390 28.04 33.43 -15.54
CA ALA A 390 29.30 34.17 -15.67
C ALA A 390 29.18 35.70 -15.57
N ALA A 391 28.00 36.26 -15.28
CA ALA A 391 27.72 37.68 -15.15
C ALA A 391 26.99 38.08 -13.83
N GLY A 392 27.02 37.22 -12.80
CA GLY A 392 26.73 37.63 -11.41
C GLY A 392 25.25 37.68 -10.98
N GLY A 393 24.33 37.11 -11.75
CA GLY A 393 22.96 36.78 -11.32
C GLY A 393 22.79 35.28 -11.06
N ILE A 394 21.92 34.89 -10.12
CA ILE A 394 21.50 33.49 -9.93
C ILE A 394 20.26 33.32 -10.79
N THR A 395 20.36 32.59 -11.89
CA THR A 395 19.28 32.52 -12.89
C THR A 395 18.19 31.53 -12.51
N ASP A 396 18.53 30.37 -11.93
CA ASP A 396 17.54 29.38 -11.49
C ASP A 396 17.94 28.73 -10.16
N LEU A 397 17.00 28.70 -9.19
CA LEU A 397 17.16 27.99 -7.92
C LEU A 397 16.55 26.60 -8.02
N THR A 398 17.21 25.61 -7.44
CA THR A 398 16.66 24.25 -7.29
C THR A 398 16.86 23.75 -5.88
N PHE A 399 15.87 23.04 -5.35
CA PHE A 399 15.99 22.33 -4.08
C PHE A 399 15.71 20.84 -4.30
N ARG A 400 16.73 19.99 -4.16
CA ARG A 400 16.61 18.54 -4.43
C ARG A 400 15.90 18.24 -5.76
N ASN A 401 16.31 18.97 -6.80
CA ASN A 401 15.78 18.94 -8.17
C ASN A 401 14.36 19.52 -8.35
N ILE A 402 13.74 20.13 -7.33
CA ILE A 402 12.51 20.93 -7.49
C ILE A 402 12.91 22.33 -7.97
N PRO A 403 12.49 22.77 -9.17
CA PRO A 403 12.83 24.10 -9.66
C PRO A 403 12.01 25.18 -8.96
N ILE A 404 12.67 26.30 -8.68
CA ILE A 404 12.11 27.48 -8.03
C ILE A 404 12.43 28.69 -8.91
N GLU A 405 11.42 29.16 -9.64
CA GLU A 405 11.49 30.37 -10.46
C GLU A 405 11.17 31.60 -9.58
N LEU A 406 12.00 32.63 -9.63
CA LEU A 406 11.80 33.88 -8.87
C LEU A 406 11.64 35.06 -9.81
N LYS A 407 10.49 35.77 -9.74
CA LYS A 407 10.16 36.95 -10.55
C LYS A 407 9.74 38.15 -9.70
N VAL A 408 9.69 39.33 -10.31
CA VAL A 408 9.19 40.57 -9.68
C VAL A 408 8.18 41.29 -10.57
N GLU A 409 7.13 41.83 -9.97
CA GLU A 409 6.14 42.74 -10.57
C GLU A 409 6.18 44.10 -9.86
N HIS A 410 6.16 45.18 -10.65
CA HIS A 410 6.37 46.56 -10.17
C HIS A 410 5.17 47.47 -10.37
N ARG A 411 4.25 47.14 -11.29
CA ARG A 411 3.27 48.10 -11.81
C ARG A 411 1.89 47.92 -11.20
N LYS A 412 1.45 46.68 -11.03
CA LYS A 412 0.08 46.37 -10.61
C LYS A 412 0.06 45.23 -9.60
N THR A 413 -0.86 45.31 -8.64
CA THR A 413 -1.19 44.20 -7.75
C THR A 413 -1.86 43.10 -8.58
N LEU A 414 -1.17 41.96 -8.73
CA LEU A 414 -1.65 40.79 -9.46
C LEU A 414 -1.83 39.59 -8.52
N PHE A 415 -2.63 38.62 -8.92
CA PHE A 415 -2.89 37.39 -8.17
C PHE A 415 -2.22 36.19 -8.85
N PRO A 416 -2.07 35.04 -8.16
CA PRO A 416 -1.35 33.88 -8.68
C PRO A 416 -1.70 33.48 -10.13
N LYS A 417 -2.99 33.56 -10.50
CA LYS A 417 -3.48 33.23 -11.85
C LYS A 417 -2.98 34.17 -12.97
N ASP A 418 -2.62 35.41 -12.62
CA ASP A 418 -2.24 36.43 -13.58
C ASP A 418 -0.80 36.24 -14.07
N PHE A 419 -0.01 35.38 -13.40
CA PHE A 419 1.38 35.06 -13.72
C PHE A 419 1.54 33.87 -14.68
N SER A 420 0.49 33.52 -15.42
CA SER A 420 0.48 32.41 -16.39
C SER A 420 1.54 32.54 -17.50
N ASN A 421 2.00 33.76 -17.79
CA ASN A 421 3.09 34.02 -18.72
C ASN A 421 4.42 33.37 -18.30
N PHE A 422 4.64 33.11 -17.01
CA PHE A 422 5.84 32.45 -16.49
C PHE A 422 5.69 30.92 -16.34
N PHE A 423 4.51 30.37 -16.62
CA PHE A 423 4.24 28.94 -16.41
C PHE A 423 5.05 28.05 -17.35
N ASN A 424 5.18 28.46 -18.62
CA ASN A 424 5.98 27.72 -19.60
C ASN A 424 7.44 27.59 -19.18
N GLN A 425 8.05 28.68 -18.68
CA GLN A 425 9.44 28.66 -18.21
C GLN A 425 9.59 27.71 -17.01
N THR A 426 8.71 27.85 -16.01
CA THR A 426 8.72 27.01 -14.80
C THR A 426 8.54 25.53 -15.14
N ALA A 427 7.62 25.21 -16.06
CA ALA A 427 7.35 23.84 -16.47
C ALA A 427 8.50 23.24 -17.31
N LEU A 428 9.15 24.04 -18.16
CA LEU A 428 10.33 23.59 -18.92
C LEU A 428 11.46 23.14 -18.00
N TYR A 429 11.73 23.89 -16.93
CA TYR A 429 12.74 23.50 -15.94
C TYR A 429 12.32 22.24 -15.16
N ALA A 430 11.06 22.12 -14.77
CA ALA A 430 10.57 20.92 -14.08
C ALA A 430 10.75 19.67 -14.96
N ILE A 431 10.35 19.75 -16.23
CA ILE A 431 10.50 18.64 -17.19
C ILE A 431 11.99 18.33 -17.41
N GLY A 432 12.83 19.35 -17.57
CA GLY A 432 14.28 19.18 -17.73
C GLY A 432 14.95 18.45 -16.57
N LEU A 433 14.42 18.60 -15.35
CA LEU A 433 14.87 17.91 -14.14
C LEU A 433 14.11 16.59 -13.86
N GLY A 434 13.28 16.13 -14.79
CA GLY A 434 12.48 14.91 -14.66
C GLY A 434 11.37 15.00 -13.61
N LYS A 435 10.93 16.22 -13.27
CA LYS A 435 9.90 16.50 -12.27
C LYS A 435 8.55 16.81 -12.90
N ARG A 436 7.50 16.58 -12.11
CA ARG A 436 6.11 16.96 -12.43
C ARG A 436 5.58 18.11 -11.59
N ILE A 437 6.46 18.77 -10.84
CA ILE A 437 6.12 19.93 -10.03
C ILE A 437 7.22 20.98 -10.16
N GLY A 438 6.81 22.24 -10.24
CA GLY A 438 7.69 23.41 -10.17
C GLY A 438 7.06 24.50 -9.31
N ILE A 439 7.90 25.37 -8.76
CA ILE A 439 7.47 26.45 -7.88
C ILE A 439 7.81 27.79 -8.55
N LEU A 440 6.82 28.66 -8.66
CA LEU A 440 6.98 30.04 -9.14
C LEU A 440 6.71 30.98 -7.98
N SER A 441 7.72 31.75 -7.55
CA SER A 441 7.51 32.81 -6.58
C SER A 441 7.66 34.18 -7.22
N VAL A 442 6.65 35.04 -7.04
CA VAL A 442 6.64 36.38 -7.61
C VAL A 442 6.52 37.41 -6.51
N LEU A 443 7.49 38.32 -6.43
CA LEU A 443 7.42 39.48 -5.54
C LEU A 443 6.61 40.60 -6.23
N ASP A 444 5.50 40.99 -5.62
CA ASP A 444 4.72 42.16 -6.02
C ASP A 444 5.11 43.37 -5.16
N VAL A 445 5.86 44.30 -5.76
CA VAL A 445 6.29 45.58 -5.17
C VAL A 445 5.58 46.77 -5.81
N SER A 446 4.41 46.54 -6.41
CA SER A 446 3.55 47.64 -6.82
C SER A 446 3.13 48.49 -5.61
N PRO A 447 2.96 49.82 -5.77
CA PRO A 447 2.56 50.70 -4.67
C PRO A 447 1.19 50.30 -4.12
N LYS A 448 1.12 49.97 -2.82
CA LYS A 448 -0.12 49.55 -2.16
C LYS A 448 -0.79 50.73 -1.47
N SER A 449 -1.96 51.14 -1.97
CA SER A 449 -2.81 52.16 -1.36
C SER A 449 -4.07 51.61 -0.70
N THR A 450 -4.39 50.33 -0.95
CA THR A 450 -5.51 49.61 -0.34
C THR A 450 -5.00 48.31 0.29
N PRO A 451 -5.75 47.74 1.26
CA PRO A 451 -5.47 46.40 1.75
C PRO A 451 -5.41 45.43 0.58
N VAL A 452 -4.30 44.70 0.50
CA VAL A 452 -4.22 43.48 -0.31
C VAL A 452 -4.85 42.34 0.47
N GLY A 453 -5.34 41.31 -0.24
CA GLY A 453 -6.04 40.18 0.34
C GLY A 453 -5.23 39.40 1.38
N ILE A 454 -5.76 38.25 1.77
CA ILE A 454 -5.08 37.41 2.76
C ILE A 454 -3.98 36.58 2.09
N ILE A 455 -2.94 36.20 2.86
CA ILE A 455 -1.78 35.47 2.34
C ILE A 455 -2.15 34.09 1.77
N GLU A 456 -3.29 33.54 2.19
CA GLU A 456 -3.87 32.31 1.66
C GLU A 456 -4.26 32.46 0.18
N ASP A 457 -4.70 33.64 -0.26
CA ASP A 457 -5.03 33.88 -1.67
C ASP A 457 -3.79 34.00 -2.56
N ASP A 458 -2.63 34.22 -1.94
CA ASP A 458 -1.34 34.43 -2.60
C ASP A 458 -0.58 33.13 -2.89
N ILE A 459 -1.05 31.99 -2.38
CA ILE A 459 -0.47 30.68 -2.68
C ILE A 459 -1.49 29.79 -3.36
N GLN A 460 -1.26 29.42 -4.62
CA GLN A 460 -2.19 28.61 -5.40
C GLN A 460 -1.47 27.57 -6.27
N VAL A 461 -2.19 26.48 -6.55
CA VAL A 461 -1.73 25.39 -7.40
C VAL A 461 -2.42 25.48 -8.77
N PHE A 462 -1.66 25.30 -9.84
CA PHE A 462 -2.14 25.29 -11.21
C PHE A 462 -1.68 24.03 -11.92
N ASP A 463 -2.57 23.46 -12.73
CA ASP A 463 -2.24 22.34 -13.61
C ASP A 463 -1.87 22.93 -14.97
N HIS A 464 -0.62 22.73 -15.39
CA HIS A 464 -0.11 23.24 -16.66
C HIS A 464 0.12 22.09 -17.64
N GLN A 465 -0.47 22.17 -18.83
CA GLN A 465 -0.29 21.16 -19.87
C GLN A 465 0.87 21.57 -20.78
N VAL A 466 1.83 20.66 -20.95
CA VAL A 466 2.98 20.82 -21.85
C VAL A 466 3.04 19.60 -22.76
N GLY A 467 2.53 19.75 -23.98
CA GLY A 467 2.39 18.65 -24.93
C GLY A 467 1.45 17.56 -24.40
N HIS A 468 1.97 16.34 -24.23
CA HIS A 468 1.24 15.20 -23.66
C HIS A 468 1.48 15.00 -22.16
N SER A 469 2.26 15.88 -21.52
CA SER A 469 2.56 15.82 -20.09
C SER A 469 1.88 16.95 -19.35
N SER A 470 1.50 16.71 -18.09
CA SER A 470 1.02 17.75 -17.19
C SER A 470 2.00 17.95 -16.05
N VAL A 471 2.29 19.21 -15.77
CA VAL A 471 3.18 19.66 -14.70
C VAL A 471 2.37 20.54 -13.77
N VAL A 472 2.51 20.31 -12.47
CA VAL A 472 1.92 21.16 -11.45
C VAL A 472 2.83 22.36 -11.20
N ILE A 473 2.24 23.55 -11.18
CA ILE A 473 2.94 24.78 -10.83
C ILE A 473 2.31 25.32 -9.55
N VAL A 474 3.12 25.45 -8.50
CA VAL A 474 2.71 26.13 -7.28
C VAL A 474 3.20 27.56 -7.34
N VAL A 475 2.28 28.51 -7.36
CA VAL A 475 2.58 29.94 -7.42
C VAL A 475 2.49 30.54 -6.02
N VAL A 476 3.53 31.25 -5.59
CA VAL A 476 3.61 31.98 -4.32
C VAL A 476 3.83 33.46 -4.60
N VAL A 477 2.84 34.30 -4.30
CA VAL A 477 2.98 35.76 -4.41
C VAL A 477 3.48 36.32 -3.09
N VAL A 478 4.64 36.98 -3.12
CA VAL A 478 5.21 37.70 -1.97
C VAL A 478 4.77 39.16 -2.10
N ARG A 479 4.01 39.66 -1.12
CA ARG A 479 3.54 41.05 -1.13
C ARG A 479 4.59 41.98 -0.50
N GLY A 480 5.15 42.88 -1.29
CA GLY A 480 6.01 43.99 -0.85
C GLY A 480 5.37 45.35 -1.15
N GLY A 481 6.14 46.43 -1.12
CA GLY A 481 5.66 47.76 -1.52
C GLY A 481 4.61 48.39 -0.59
N PHE A 482 4.50 47.88 0.64
CA PHE A 482 3.68 48.50 1.67
C PHE A 482 4.28 49.84 2.11
N PRO A 483 3.47 50.89 2.31
CA PRO A 483 3.96 52.12 2.88
C PRO A 483 4.41 51.87 4.33
N LYS A 484 5.46 52.58 4.76
CA LYS A 484 5.97 52.47 6.12
C LYS A 484 4.85 52.81 7.12
N PRO A 485 4.76 52.14 8.28
CA PRO A 485 3.72 52.43 9.28
C PRO A 485 3.62 53.91 9.65
N SER A 486 4.75 54.62 9.68
CA SER A 486 4.84 56.06 9.92
C SER A 486 4.10 56.93 8.90
N SER A 487 3.79 56.39 7.71
CA SER A 487 3.08 57.09 6.64
C SER A 487 1.56 57.07 6.81
N TYR A 488 1.02 56.18 7.66
CA TYR A 488 -0.42 56.13 7.98
C TYR A 488 -0.83 57.08 9.11
N SER A 489 0.14 57.66 9.82
CA SER A 489 -0.09 58.54 10.98
C SER A 489 -0.06 60.03 10.62
N ARG A 490 -0.30 60.41 9.35
CA ARG A 490 -0.36 61.81 8.89
C ARG A 490 -1.76 62.23 8.50
#